data_AF-A0A8T6ZNN8-F1
#
_entry.id   AF-A0A8T6ZNN8-F1
#
_cell.length_a   1.000
_cell.length_b   1.000
_cell.length_c   1.000
_cell.angle_alpha   90.00
_cell.angle_beta   90.00
_cell.angle_gamma   90.00
#
_symmetry.space_group_name_H-M   'P 1'
#
loop_
_entity.id
_entity.type
_entity.pdbx_description
1 polymer ?
#
loop_
_entity_poly.entity_id
_entity_poly.type
_entity_poly.pdbx_seq_one_letter_code
_entity_poly.pdbx_strand_id
1 'polypeptide(L)'
;HMQVEATGPAIQAALSRFSLLDAGIVGRGETITTPLLIVNSTTDPLAPLGDLMMVHDAAANSDIWLLGTSPHCAVNYWPVTIPQIAGWLVETMKRQSGD
;
A
#
# COMPACT_ATOMS: atom_id res chain seq x y z
N HIS A 1 2.73 13.33 38.70
CA HIS A 1 2.65 12.77 37.33
C HIS A 1 1.97 13.77 36.43
N MET A 2 2.70 14.33 35.47
CA MET A 2 2.14 15.29 34.50
C MET A 2 1.66 14.47 33.30
N GLN A 3 0.35 14.24 33.22
CA GLN A 3 -0.28 13.72 32.00
C GLN A 3 -0.31 14.87 31.01
N VAL A 4 0.60 14.83 30.02
CA VAL A 4 0.50 15.69 28.86
C VAL A 4 -0.55 15.05 27.95
N GLU A 5 -1.72 15.67 27.84
CA GLU A 5 -2.72 15.24 26.86
C GLU A 5 -2.12 15.42 25.46
N ALA A 6 -2.09 14.33 24.68
CA ALA A 6 -1.63 14.38 23.30
C ALA A 6 -2.65 15.19 22.49
N THR A 7 -2.22 16.36 22.01
CA THR A 7 -3.03 17.19 21.13
C THR A 7 -3.07 16.60 19.71
N GLY A 8 -4.13 16.86 18.95
CA GLY A 8 -4.24 16.43 17.54
C GLY A 8 -2.98 16.72 16.70
N PRO A 9 -2.39 17.94 16.78
CA PRO A 9 -1.14 18.26 16.09
C PRO A 9 0.06 17.42 16.55
N ALA A 10 0.17 17.11 17.84
CA ALA A 10 1.26 16.27 18.35
C ALA A 10 1.13 14.82 17.83
N ILE A 11 -0.09 14.31 17.75
CA ILE A 11 -0.39 12.98 17.18
C ILE A 11 -0.06 12.99 15.68
N GLN A 12 -0.51 14.00 14.93
CA GLN A 12 -0.22 14.11 13.50
C GLN A 12 1.30 14.20 13.24
N ALA A 13 2.03 14.99 14.01
CA ALA A 13 3.48 15.10 13.89
C ALA A 13 4.16 13.76 14.17
N ALA A 14 3.72 13.02 15.20
CA ALA A 14 4.24 11.69 15.49
C ALA A 14 3.94 10.68 14.36
N LEU A 15 2.74 10.74 13.78
CA LEU A 15 2.30 9.82 12.73
C LEU A 15 2.91 10.13 11.35
N SER A 16 3.24 11.39 11.06
CA SER A 16 3.86 11.80 9.79
C SER A 16 5.10 10.99 9.43
N ARG A 17 5.86 10.54 10.44
CA ARG A 17 7.06 9.72 10.27
C ARG A 17 6.82 8.34 9.67
N PHE A 18 5.59 7.86 9.68
CA PHE A 18 5.19 6.61 9.03
C PHE A 18 4.75 6.79 7.58
N SER A 19 4.65 8.04 7.10
CA SER A 19 4.38 8.35 5.70
C SER A 19 5.56 7.92 4.82
N LEU A 20 5.27 7.09 3.82
CA LEU A 20 6.27 6.71 2.81
C LEU A 20 6.73 7.92 1.97
N LEU A 21 5.89 8.95 1.86
CA LEU A 21 6.23 10.18 1.17
C LEU A 21 7.26 10.98 1.97
N ASP A 22 7.04 11.14 3.29
CA ASP A 22 7.97 11.87 4.16
C ASP A 22 9.28 11.11 4.34
N ALA A 23 9.24 9.78 4.32
CA ALA A 23 10.42 8.92 4.27
C ALA A 23 11.20 9.03 2.94
N GLY A 24 10.64 9.68 1.92
CA GLY A 24 11.26 9.82 0.60
C GLY A 24 11.27 8.54 -0.23
N ILE A 25 10.44 7.56 0.13
CA ILE A 25 10.27 6.32 -0.64
C ILE A 25 9.38 6.61 -1.84
N VAL A 26 8.22 7.23 -1.65
CA VAL A 26 7.33 7.57 -2.77
C VAL A 26 7.43 9.05 -3.17
N GLY A 27 6.93 9.41 -4.36
CA GLY A 27 6.90 10.80 -4.84
C GLY A 27 8.24 11.38 -5.34
N ARG A 28 9.28 10.55 -5.48
CA ARG A 28 10.62 10.96 -5.98
C ARG A 28 11.07 10.19 -7.24
N GLY A 29 10.12 9.59 -7.96
CA GLY A 29 10.39 8.65 -9.04
C GLY A 29 10.48 7.20 -8.54
N GLU A 30 11.06 6.33 -9.36
CA GLU A 30 11.19 4.91 -9.06
C GLU A 30 12.25 4.65 -7.99
N THR A 31 11.82 4.23 -6.80
CA THR A 31 12.70 3.86 -5.67
C THR A 31 12.52 2.41 -5.23
N ILE A 32 11.39 1.78 -5.59
CA ILE A 32 11.06 0.42 -5.21
C ILE A 32 11.43 -0.50 -6.37
N THR A 33 12.45 -1.33 -6.18
CA THR A 33 12.93 -2.28 -7.20
C THR A 33 12.40 -3.70 -7.00
N THR A 34 11.96 -4.04 -5.80
CA THR A 34 11.30 -5.31 -5.50
C THR A 34 9.93 -5.35 -6.19
N PRO A 35 9.56 -6.45 -6.86
CA PRO A 35 8.22 -6.60 -7.42
C PRO A 35 7.14 -6.35 -6.37
N LEU A 36 6.16 -5.51 -6.71
CA LEU A 36 5.15 -5.04 -5.78
C LEU A 36 3.74 -5.32 -6.30
N LEU A 37 2.87 -5.85 -5.43
CA LEU A 37 1.44 -5.93 -5.68
C LEU A 37 0.70 -5.04 -4.69
N ILE A 38 -0.10 -4.12 -5.22
CA ILE A 38 -0.98 -3.24 -4.44
C ILE A 38 -2.40 -3.71 -4.64
N VAL A 39 -3.10 -4.04 -3.55
CA VAL A 39 -4.50 -4.51 -3.60
C VAL A 39 -5.34 -3.68 -2.64
N ASN A 40 -6.31 -2.94 -3.17
CA ASN A 40 -7.20 -2.16 -2.32
C ASN A 40 -8.54 -1.84 -2.98
N SER A 41 -9.53 -1.39 -2.21
CA SER A 41 -10.74 -0.77 -2.76
C SER A 41 -10.48 0.65 -3.29
N THR A 42 -11.21 1.03 -4.33
CA THR A 42 -11.23 2.42 -4.85
C THR A 42 -11.83 3.44 -3.89
N THR A 43 -12.59 2.99 -2.89
CA THR A 43 -13.33 3.86 -1.95
C THR A 43 -12.82 3.75 -0.52
N ASP A 44 -11.63 3.19 -0.30
CA ASP A 44 -11.04 3.08 1.03
C ASP A 44 -10.61 4.47 1.55
N PRO A 45 -11.21 4.98 2.65
CA PRO A 45 -10.85 6.30 3.17
C PRO A 45 -9.49 6.30 3.89
N LEU A 46 -8.95 5.14 4.26
CA LEU A 46 -7.67 5.02 4.96
C LEU A 46 -6.48 4.89 4.00
N ALA A 47 -6.73 4.44 2.78
CA ALA A 47 -5.72 4.34 1.73
C ALA A 47 -6.32 4.88 0.41
N PRO A 48 -6.41 6.22 0.28
CA PRO A 48 -7.00 6.87 -0.88
C PRO A 48 -6.30 6.48 -2.18
N LEU A 49 -7.05 6.46 -3.29
CA LEU A 49 -6.52 6.07 -4.60
C LEU A 49 -5.25 6.86 -5.00
N GLY A 50 -5.17 8.15 -4.66
CA GLY A 50 -3.99 8.96 -4.95
C GLY A 50 -2.71 8.42 -4.29
N ASP A 51 -2.81 7.96 -3.04
CA ASP A 51 -1.68 7.38 -2.30
C ASP A 51 -1.29 6.02 -2.91
N LEU A 52 -2.27 5.20 -3.29
CA LEU A 52 -2.03 3.92 -3.97
C LEU A 52 -1.28 4.12 -5.29
N MET A 53 -1.71 5.10 -6.10
CA MET A 53 -1.05 5.45 -7.36
C MET A 53 0.36 5.97 -7.10
N MET A 54 0.58 6.76 -6.05
CA MET A 54 1.92 7.24 -5.69
C MET A 54 2.88 6.09 -5.34
N VAL A 55 2.39 5.02 -4.71
CA VAL A 55 3.17 3.82 -4.43
C VAL A 55 3.42 3.01 -5.72
N HIS A 56 2.41 2.88 -6.59
CA HIS A 56 2.54 2.21 -7.89
C HIS A 56 3.60 2.87 -8.76
N ASP A 57 3.54 4.19 -8.89
CA ASP A 57 4.46 5.01 -9.71
C ASP A 57 5.89 5.03 -9.16
N ALA A 58 6.07 4.72 -7.86
CA ALA A 58 7.38 4.62 -7.24
C ALA A 58 8.06 3.26 -7.44
N ALA A 59 7.38 2.29 -8.05
CA ALA A 59 7.90 0.93 -8.24
C ALA A 59 8.24 0.63 -9.71
N ALA A 60 9.45 0.13 -9.95
CA ALA A 60 9.92 -0.22 -11.30
C ALA A 60 9.14 -1.38 -11.92
N ASN A 61 8.55 -2.25 -11.09
CA ASN A 61 7.69 -3.35 -11.51
C ASN A 61 6.59 -3.55 -10.48
N SER A 62 5.37 -3.12 -10.80
CA SER A 62 4.23 -3.30 -9.92
C SER A 62 2.91 -3.55 -10.64
N ASP A 63 2.05 -4.30 -9.95
CA ASP A 63 0.65 -4.51 -10.31
C ASP A 63 -0.24 -3.78 -9.29
N ILE A 64 -1.36 -3.23 -9.76
CA ILE A 64 -2.39 -2.63 -8.89
C ILE A 64 -3.76 -3.23 -9.19
N TRP A 65 -4.38 -3.81 -8.15
CA TRP A 65 -5.71 -4.42 -8.22
C TRP A 65 -6.70 -3.59 -7.42
N LEU A 66 -7.57 -2.88 -8.13
CA LEU A 66 -8.60 -2.00 -7.56
C LEU A 66 -9.94 -2.73 -7.42
N LEU A 67 -10.29 -3.10 -6.18
CA LEU A 67 -11.40 -4.00 -5.83
C LEU A 67 -12.74 -3.27 -5.63
N GLY A 68 -13.18 -2.57 -6.68
CA GLY A 68 -14.49 -1.89 -6.71
C GLY A 68 -14.72 -0.95 -5.52
N THR A 69 -15.98 -0.78 -5.12
CA THR A 69 -16.43 0.14 -4.06
C THR A 69 -16.64 -0.56 -2.71
N SER A 70 -15.82 -1.57 -2.42
CA SER A 70 -15.87 -2.26 -1.14
C SER A 70 -15.47 -1.35 0.03
N PRO A 71 -15.87 -1.66 1.28
CA PRO A 71 -15.27 -1.04 2.46
C PRO A 71 -13.77 -1.31 2.57
N HIS A 72 -13.10 -0.68 3.55
CA HIS A 72 -11.70 -0.90 3.91
C HIS A 72 -11.33 -2.40 3.89
N CYS A 73 -10.16 -2.72 3.33
CA CYS A 73 -9.66 -4.08 3.06
C CYS A 73 -10.46 -4.93 2.05
N ALA A 74 -11.54 -4.42 1.50
CA ALA A 74 -12.34 -5.06 0.46
C ALA A 74 -12.73 -6.52 0.75
N VAL A 75 -13.11 -6.80 2.00
CA VAL A 75 -13.35 -8.16 2.53
C VAL A 75 -14.32 -9.01 1.70
N ASN A 76 -15.27 -8.36 1.02
CA ASN A 76 -16.24 -9.05 0.16
C ASN A 76 -15.59 -9.72 -1.06
N TYR A 77 -14.39 -9.28 -1.45
CA TYR A 77 -13.64 -9.83 -2.58
C TYR A 77 -12.63 -10.90 -2.15
N TRP A 78 -12.38 -11.08 -0.85
CA TRP A 78 -11.38 -12.03 -0.35
C TRP A 78 -11.51 -13.46 -0.89
N PRO A 79 -12.72 -14.06 -1.02
CA PRO A 79 -12.86 -15.41 -1.57
C PRO A 79 -12.26 -15.57 -2.98
N VAL A 80 -12.17 -14.47 -3.75
CA VAL A 80 -11.58 -14.45 -5.09
C VAL A 80 -10.16 -13.92 -5.04
N THR A 81 -9.92 -12.83 -4.33
CA THR A 81 -8.65 -12.10 -4.34
C THR A 81 -7.54 -12.84 -3.58
N ILE A 82 -7.81 -13.48 -2.44
CA ILE A 82 -6.75 -14.15 -1.66
C ILE A 82 -6.07 -15.27 -2.47
N PRO A 83 -6.80 -16.19 -3.14
CA PRO A 83 -6.17 -17.16 -4.04
C PRO A 83 -5.35 -16.52 -5.17
N GLN A 84 -5.80 -15.39 -5.71
CA GLN A 84 -5.08 -14.68 -6.77
C GLN A 84 -3.79 -14.03 -6.24
N ILE A 85 -3.80 -13.45 -5.04
CA ILE A 85 -2.60 -12.92 -4.37
C ILE A 85 -1.59 -14.06 -4.17
N ALA A 86 -2.04 -15.24 -3.72
CA ALA A 86 -1.17 -16.39 -3.56
C ALA A 86 -0.54 -16.84 -4.89
N GLY A 87 -1.34 -16.89 -5.96
CA GLY A 87 -0.84 -17.15 -7.31
C GLY A 87 0.19 -16.12 -7.77
N TRP A 88 -0.08 -14.83 -7.55
CA TRP A 88 0.86 -13.76 -7.87
C TRP A 88 2.19 -13.90 -7.13
N LEU A 89 2.15 -14.24 -5.84
CA LEU A 89 3.36 -14.48 -5.04
C LEU A 89 4.19 -15.64 -5.60
N VAL A 90 3.56 -16.79 -5.88
CA VAL A 90 4.25 -17.96 -6.44
C VAL A 90 4.91 -17.62 -7.77
N GLU A 91 4.18 -16.99 -8.69
CA GLU A 91 4.72 -16.64 -10.01
C GLU A 91 5.80 -15.57 -9.93
N THR A 92 5.66 -14.59 -9.04
CA THR A 92 6.69 -13.58 -8.79
C THR A 92 7.96 -14.21 -8.23
N MET A 93 7.85 -15.13 -7.27
CA MET A 93 9.00 -15.82 -6.71
C MET A 93 9.74 -16.66 -7.75
N LYS A 94 9.02 -17.40 -8.61
CA LYS A 94 9.64 -18.16 -9.72
C LYS A 94 10.43 -17.25 -10.65
N ARG A 95 9.83 -16.13 -11.10
CA ARG A 95 10.50 -15.13 -11.94
C ARG A 95 11.78 -14.57 -11.32
N GLN A 96 11.78 -14.36 -10.00
CA GLN A 96 12.96 -13.86 -9.29
C GLN A 96 14.05 -14.94 -9.12
N SER A 97 13.67 -16.22 -9.07
CA SER A 97 14.61 -17.36 -8.99
C SER A 97 15.23 -17.74 -10.34
N GLY A 98 14.68 -17.27 -11.46
CA GLY A 98 15.19 -17.56 -12.80
C GLY A 98 14.77 -18.92 -13.37
N ASP A 99 13.74 -19.54 -12.80
CA ASP A 99 13.03 -20.73 -13.34
C ASP A 99 11.96 -20.31 -14.36
#